data_AF-W6NPC4-F1
#
_entry.id   AF-W6NPC4-F1
#
_cell.length_a   1.000
_cell.length_b   1.000
_cell.length_c   1.000
_cell.angle_alpha   90.00
_cell.angle_beta   90.00
_cell.angle_gamma   90.00
#
_symmetry.space_group_name_H-M   'P 1'
#
loop_
_entity.id
_entity.type
_entity.pdbx_description
1 polymer ?
#
loop_
_entity_poly.entity_id
_entity_poly.type
_entity_poly.pdbx_seq_one_letter_code
_entity_poly.pdbx_strand_id
1 'polypeptide(L)'
;MLQRRGRSSPPPISSLFLFTLLSPNFAFNLDVYAPIYKYGHEGTYFGYTVAEHFKGDVPVVLVGAPRAESGQIGTIQAGALFACPINTIYSGNGSQWCEQVRSEYEDKSSYQKSPDLTLTGREVHYLGKNGELLGASLASQGTRRGGAIVCAPLMRFHNTSAYTQGACYELNSDLTLGGTYTTCLQKNLPKLDRHNEYGACMEGFSAAISGNVVVNWLDWCNEVDWRSVRSQIGRWNFRHYYREIYNGA
;
A
#
# COMPACT_ATOMS: atom_id res chain seq x y z
N MET A 1 57.31 -41.86 41.17
CA MET A 1 56.18 -40.94 41.42
C MET A 1 56.16 -39.92 40.28
N LEU A 2 55.39 -40.16 39.21
CA LEU A 2 55.33 -39.33 38.00
C LEU A 2 54.02 -38.54 38.02
N GLN A 3 54.12 -37.22 38.15
CA GLN A 3 53.00 -36.29 38.25
C GLN A 3 52.56 -35.87 36.83
N ARG A 4 51.32 -36.17 36.45
CA ARG A 4 50.73 -35.82 35.14
C ARG A 4 50.60 -34.30 35.00
N ARG A 5 51.16 -33.72 33.92
CA ARG A 5 50.88 -32.35 33.48
C ARG A 5 49.44 -32.24 32.95
N GLY A 6 48.65 -31.33 33.53
CA GLY A 6 47.31 -30.99 33.07
C GLY A 6 47.33 -30.26 31.72
N ARG A 7 46.41 -30.65 30.84
CA ARG A 7 46.23 -30.12 29.49
C ARG A 7 45.33 -28.89 29.57
N SER A 8 45.82 -27.70 29.20
CA SER A 8 45.02 -26.48 29.09
C SER A 8 44.10 -26.55 27.86
N SER A 9 42.80 -26.42 28.06
CA SER A 9 41.80 -26.30 26.99
C SER A 9 41.88 -24.92 26.31
N PRO A 10 41.79 -24.83 24.97
CA PRO A 10 41.70 -23.55 24.28
C PRO A 10 40.36 -22.86 24.57
N PRO A 11 40.30 -21.52 24.60
CA PRO A 11 39.06 -20.79 24.85
C PRO A 11 38.04 -20.98 23.69
N PRO A 12 36.73 -20.86 23.97
CA PRO A 12 35.69 -21.14 23.00
C PRO A 12 35.59 -20.01 21.96
N ILE A 13 36.25 -20.19 20.82
CA ILE A 13 36.21 -19.28 19.64
C ILE A 13 34.77 -19.06 19.13
N SER A 14 33.84 -19.98 19.44
CA SER A 14 32.44 -19.96 19.01
C SER A 14 31.59 -18.83 19.63
N SER A 15 31.97 -18.28 20.80
CA SER A 15 31.16 -17.25 21.46
C SER A 15 31.43 -15.85 20.88
N LEU A 16 32.64 -15.60 20.37
CA LEU A 16 33.04 -14.31 19.80
C LEU A 16 32.36 -14.03 18.44
N PHE A 17 32.10 -15.09 17.66
CA PHE A 17 31.45 -15.00 16.33
C PHE A 17 29.96 -14.67 16.38
N LEU A 18 29.30 -14.90 17.52
CA LEU A 18 27.87 -14.63 17.68
C LEU A 18 27.61 -13.14 18.01
N PHE A 19 28.57 -12.47 18.67
CA PHE A 19 28.45 -11.05 19.02
C PHE A 19 28.68 -10.10 17.84
N THR A 20 29.46 -10.51 16.82
CA THR A 20 29.70 -9.69 15.61
C THR A 20 28.50 -9.64 14.66
N LEU A 21 27.55 -10.57 14.78
CA LEU A 21 26.31 -10.61 13.98
C LEU A 21 25.19 -9.69 14.52
N LEU A 22 25.40 -9.08 15.68
CA LEU A 22 24.44 -8.22 16.37
C LEU A 22 24.83 -6.74 16.32
N SER A 23 25.69 -6.32 15.39
CA SER A 23 26.00 -4.91 15.21
C SER A 23 24.71 -4.13 14.87
N PRO A 24 24.27 -3.21 15.75
CA PRO A 24 23.14 -2.35 15.43
C PRO A 24 23.55 -1.48 14.24
N ASN A 25 22.89 -1.68 13.10
CA ASN A 25 23.01 -0.79 11.95
C ASN A 25 22.34 0.53 12.35
N PHE A 26 23.10 1.45 12.94
CA PHE A 26 22.65 2.81 13.13
C PHE A 26 22.56 3.45 11.75
N ALA A 27 21.39 4.00 11.41
CA ALA A 27 21.23 4.85 10.23
C ALA A 27 22.02 6.15 10.45
N PHE A 28 23.33 6.10 10.23
CA PHE A 28 24.28 7.15 10.61
C PHE A 28 24.26 8.36 9.67
N ASN A 29 23.67 8.21 8.48
CA ASN A 29 23.66 9.20 7.41
C ASN A 29 22.28 9.83 7.15
N LEU A 30 21.30 9.61 8.04
CA LEU A 30 20.02 10.33 8.01
C LEU A 30 20.14 11.61 8.84
N ASP A 31 19.85 12.76 8.22
CA ASP A 31 19.80 14.04 8.95
C ASP A 31 18.50 14.12 9.76
N VAL A 32 18.63 13.92 11.07
CA VAL A 32 17.54 14.04 12.03
C VAL A 32 17.40 15.45 12.61
N TYR A 33 18.32 16.37 12.30
CA TYR A 33 18.32 17.74 12.82
C TYR A 33 17.56 18.72 11.93
N ALA A 34 17.55 18.50 10.62
CA ALA A 34 16.82 19.32 9.65
C ALA A 34 15.79 18.53 8.79
N PRO A 35 14.84 17.80 9.40
CA PRO A 35 13.81 17.09 8.64
C PRO A 35 12.80 18.05 8.00
N ILE A 36 12.26 17.63 6.85
CA ILE A 36 11.10 18.29 6.22
C ILE A 36 9.85 17.58 6.72
N TYR A 37 8.97 18.33 7.37
CA TYR A 37 7.70 17.81 7.84
C TYR A 37 6.57 18.07 6.84
N LYS A 38 5.73 17.06 6.63
CA LYS A 38 4.44 17.17 5.91
C LYS A 38 3.35 16.68 6.84
N TYR A 39 2.28 17.46 6.96
CA TYR A 39 1.15 17.22 7.85
C TYR A 39 -0.14 17.33 7.05
N GLY A 40 -1.09 16.44 7.33
CA GLY A 40 -2.45 16.51 6.79
C GLY A 40 -3.45 16.92 7.87
N HIS A 41 -4.72 16.95 7.47
CA HIS A 41 -5.83 17.21 8.40
C HIS A 41 -5.96 16.09 9.43
N GLU A 42 -6.35 16.45 10.65
CA GLU A 42 -6.55 15.52 11.75
C GLU A 42 -7.62 14.46 11.40
N GLY A 43 -7.42 13.22 11.85
CA GLY A 43 -8.39 12.13 11.64
C GLY A 43 -8.43 11.53 10.24
N THR A 44 -7.70 12.10 9.27
CA THR A 44 -7.65 11.60 7.87
C THR A 44 -6.69 10.44 7.65
N TYR A 45 -5.84 10.15 8.65
CA TYR A 45 -4.73 9.20 8.57
C TYR A 45 -3.74 9.54 7.45
N PHE A 46 -3.53 10.84 7.20
CA PHE A 46 -2.48 11.30 6.32
C PHE A 46 -1.12 10.77 6.77
N GLY A 47 -0.40 10.11 5.86
CA GLY A 47 0.86 9.43 6.15
C GLY A 47 0.70 7.94 6.42
N TYR A 48 -0.50 7.37 6.27
CA TYR A 48 -0.72 5.92 6.40
C TYR A 48 0.13 5.13 5.40
N THR A 49 0.26 5.64 4.19
CA THR A 49 1.25 5.17 3.21
C THR A 49 2.06 6.34 2.65
N VAL A 50 3.30 6.07 2.28
CA VAL A 50 4.21 7.05 1.68
C VAL A 50 5.04 6.40 0.57
N ALA A 51 5.32 7.15 -0.49
CA ALA A 51 6.22 6.71 -1.56
C ALA A 51 6.95 7.90 -2.18
N GLU A 52 8.20 7.69 -2.58
CA GLU A 52 8.96 8.64 -3.40
C GLU A 52 8.51 8.52 -4.86
N HIS A 53 8.34 9.64 -5.55
CA HIS A 53 7.88 9.66 -6.93
C HIS A 53 8.44 10.86 -7.72
N PHE A 54 8.45 10.75 -9.04
CA PHE A 54 8.70 11.88 -9.94
C PHE A 54 7.42 12.22 -10.70
N LYS A 55 6.78 13.35 -10.37
CA LYS A 55 5.64 13.88 -11.14
C LYS A 55 6.20 14.56 -12.40
N GLY A 56 6.23 13.81 -13.50
CA GLY A 56 7.06 14.16 -14.66
C GLY A 56 8.54 14.11 -14.29
N ASP A 57 9.20 15.27 -14.22
CA ASP A 57 10.60 15.40 -13.80
C ASP A 57 10.77 16.00 -12.40
N VAL A 58 9.67 16.33 -11.71
CA VAL A 58 9.70 16.97 -10.39
C VAL A 58 9.58 15.92 -9.28
N PRO A 59 10.56 15.81 -8.37
CA PRO A 59 10.47 14.88 -7.25
C PRO A 59 9.40 15.33 -6.25
N VAL A 60 8.55 14.40 -5.84
CA VAL A 60 7.47 14.60 -4.88
C VAL A 60 7.40 13.40 -3.94
N VAL A 61 6.80 13.63 -2.76
CA VAL A 61 6.39 12.55 -1.87
C VAL A 61 4.90 12.31 -2.08
N LEU A 62 4.54 11.08 -2.45
CA LEU A 62 3.16 10.64 -2.46
C LEU A 62 2.76 10.21 -1.05
N VAL A 63 1.57 10.61 -0.62
CA VAL A 63 1.06 10.34 0.72
C VAL A 63 -0.39 9.88 0.66
N GLY A 64 -0.66 8.67 1.14
CA GLY A 64 -2.01 8.16 1.31
C GLY A 64 -2.66 8.67 2.61
N ALA A 65 -3.95 8.99 2.53
CA ALA A 65 -4.79 9.38 3.65
C ALA A 65 -6.14 8.64 3.59
N PRO A 66 -6.22 7.39 4.07
CA PRO A 66 -7.37 6.50 3.86
C PRO A 66 -8.71 7.00 4.40
N ARG A 67 -8.72 8.00 5.29
CA ARG A 67 -9.94 8.59 5.86
C ARG A 67 -10.14 10.05 5.45
N ALA A 68 -9.32 10.57 4.53
CA ALA A 68 -9.56 11.88 3.94
C ALA A 68 -10.82 11.87 3.08
N GLU A 69 -11.38 13.06 2.85
CA GLU A 69 -12.40 13.22 1.82
C GLU A 69 -11.75 13.16 0.45
N SER A 70 -12.28 12.34 -0.46
CA SER A 70 -11.79 12.28 -1.86
C SER A 70 -12.19 13.53 -2.66
N GLY A 71 -13.06 14.38 -2.12
CA GLY A 71 -13.62 15.53 -2.82
C GLY A 71 -14.65 15.13 -3.89
N GLN A 72 -15.07 13.86 -3.91
CA GLN A 72 -16.22 13.44 -4.70
C GLN A 72 -17.52 13.79 -3.98
N ILE A 73 -18.49 14.34 -4.70
CA ILE A 73 -19.81 14.62 -4.13
C ILE A 73 -20.49 13.30 -3.73
N GLY A 74 -21.18 13.30 -2.58
CA GLY A 74 -21.96 12.14 -2.14
C GLY A 74 -21.14 10.99 -1.57
N THR A 75 -19.83 11.18 -1.33
CA THR A 75 -19.00 10.21 -0.59
C THR A 75 -18.62 10.75 0.79
N ILE A 76 -18.27 9.85 1.70
CA ILE A 76 -17.82 10.17 3.06
C ILE A 76 -16.53 9.40 3.32
N GLN A 77 -15.45 10.13 3.63
CA GLN A 77 -14.15 9.56 4.00
C GLN A 77 -13.72 8.43 3.06
N ALA A 78 -13.90 8.62 1.76
CA ALA A 78 -13.51 7.63 0.75
C ALA A 78 -12.00 7.37 0.75
N GLY A 79 -11.21 8.32 1.26
CA GLY A 79 -9.77 8.31 1.24
C GLY A 79 -9.23 9.18 0.11
N ALA A 80 -7.95 9.51 0.17
CA ALA A 80 -7.30 10.33 -0.84
C ALA A 80 -5.81 10.02 -0.96
N LEU A 81 -5.26 10.36 -2.12
CA LEU A 81 -3.83 10.42 -2.38
C LEU A 81 -3.41 11.89 -2.51
N PHE A 82 -2.27 12.24 -1.92
CA PHE A 82 -1.66 13.57 -2.03
C PHE A 82 -0.28 13.47 -2.65
N ALA A 83 0.10 14.48 -3.44
CA ALA A 83 1.44 14.69 -3.94
C ALA A 83 2.02 15.96 -3.31
N CYS A 84 3.07 15.78 -2.52
CA CYS A 84 3.71 16.85 -1.76
C CYS A 84 5.07 17.21 -2.36
N PRO A 85 5.29 18.45 -2.82
CA PRO A 85 6.62 18.89 -3.23
C PRO A 85 7.62 18.82 -2.07
N ILE A 86 8.87 18.47 -2.38
CA ILE A 86 9.97 18.40 -1.41
C ILE A 86 10.48 19.83 -1.14
N ASN A 87 9.81 20.52 -0.22
CA ASN A 87 10.15 21.87 0.23
C ASN A 87 9.69 22.07 1.68
N THR A 88 10.17 23.15 2.30
CA THR A 88 9.82 23.57 3.67
C THR A 88 8.64 24.56 3.74
N ILE A 89 8.02 24.87 2.59
CA ILE A 89 6.99 25.90 2.49
C ILE A 89 5.68 25.36 3.06
N TYR A 90 5.16 25.97 4.13
CA TYR A 90 3.83 25.65 4.67
C TYR A 90 2.80 26.65 4.13
N SER A 91 1.83 26.13 3.37
CA SER A 91 0.72 26.90 2.81
C SER A 91 -0.54 26.06 2.97
N GLY A 92 -0.99 25.83 4.22
CA GLY A 92 -2.22 25.11 4.58
C GLY A 92 -2.82 24.20 3.48
N ASN A 93 -3.86 24.69 2.81
CA ASN A 93 -4.59 24.00 1.73
C ASN A 93 -4.17 24.41 0.30
N GLY A 94 -3.05 25.12 0.15
CA GLY A 94 -2.52 25.55 -1.14
C GLY A 94 -1.79 24.43 -1.88
N SER A 95 -1.77 24.52 -3.22
CA SER A 95 -1.02 23.60 -4.10
C SER A 95 0.49 23.55 -3.80
N GLN A 96 1.01 24.54 -3.07
CA GLN A 96 2.40 24.61 -2.64
C GLN A 96 2.72 23.68 -1.47
N TRP A 97 1.72 23.18 -0.73
CA TRP A 97 1.90 22.26 0.41
C TRP A 97 1.85 20.79 0.00
N CYS A 98 0.65 20.31 -0.33
CA CYS A 98 0.34 18.96 -0.82
C CYS A 98 -0.91 19.05 -1.69
N GLU A 99 -0.78 18.69 -2.96
CA GLU A 99 -1.91 18.68 -3.90
C GLU A 99 -2.61 17.33 -3.84
N GLN A 100 -3.94 17.32 -3.73
CA GLN A 100 -4.68 16.07 -3.83
C GLN A 100 -4.68 15.55 -5.28
N VAL A 101 -4.30 14.28 -5.45
CA VAL A 101 -4.28 13.58 -6.74
C VAL A 101 -5.67 13.02 -7.03
N ARG A 102 -6.18 13.30 -8.25
CA ARG A 102 -7.44 12.73 -8.75
C ARG A 102 -7.14 11.41 -9.46
N SER A 103 -7.01 10.36 -8.66
CA SER A 103 -6.50 9.06 -9.11
C SER A 103 -7.55 8.12 -9.69
N GLU A 104 -8.84 8.40 -9.53
CA GLU A 104 -9.89 7.39 -9.75
C GLU A 104 -10.62 7.53 -11.10
N TYR A 105 -10.49 8.70 -11.73
CA TYR A 105 -11.19 9.03 -12.97
C TYR A 105 -10.28 9.78 -13.93
N GLU A 106 -10.42 9.51 -15.23
CA GLU A 106 -9.73 10.28 -16.28
C GLU A 106 -10.24 11.72 -16.32
N ASP A 107 -11.56 11.91 -16.30
CA ASP A 107 -12.18 13.24 -16.22
C ASP A 107 -12.45 13.64 -14.77
N LYS A 108 -11.76 14.69 -14.33
CA LYS A 108 -11.91 15.30 -13.00
C LYS A 108 -13.35 15.80 -12.73
N SER A 109 -14.13 16.10 -13.76
CA SER A 109 -15.55 16.48 -13.61
C SER A 109 -16.38 15.37 -12.96
N SER A 110 -15.94 14.12 -13.03
CA SER A 110 -16.59 12.97 -12.40
C SER A 110 -16.69 13.10 -10.88
N TYR A 111 -15.75 13.80 -10.24
CA TYR A 111 -15.81 14.09 -8.80
C TYR A 111 -16.94 15.07 -8.44
N GLN A 112 -17.43 15.87 -9.40
CA GLN A 112 -18.56 16.79 -9.19
C GLN A 112 -19.92 16.09 -9.31
N LYS A 113 -19.92 14.77 -9.45
CA LYS A 113 -21.14 13.95 -9.51
C LYS A 113 -21.06 12.91 -8.40
N SER A 114 -22.21 12.58 -7.84
CA SER A 114 -22.34 11.39 -7.01
C SER A 114 -21.87 10.16 -7.81
N PRO A 115 -21.28 9.15 -7.16
CA PRO A 115 -20.87 7.92 -7.84
C PRO A 115 -22.03 7.38 -8.68
N ASP A 116 -21.85 7.36 -10.00
CA ASP A 116 -22.89 6.94 -10.92
C ASP A 116 -23.01 5.41 -10.88
N LEU A 117 -24.24 4.92 -10.70
CA LEU A 117 -24.59 3.50 -10.74
C LEU A 117 -24.34 2.87 -12.12
N THR A 118 -24.08 3.65 -13.17
CA THR A 118 -24.15 3.19 -14.57
C THR A 118 -22.89 3.43 -15.42
N LEU A 119 -22.02 4.39 -15.06
CA LEU A 119 -20.94 4.87 -15.96
C LEU A 119 -19.82 3.85 -16.24
N THR A 120 -19.59 2.87 -15.37
CA THR A 120 -18.54 1.85 -15.57
C THR A 120 -19.08 0.52 -16.11
N GLY A 121 -20.39 0.44 -16.40
CA GLY A 121 -21.06 -0.84 -16.72
C GLY A 121 -21.07 -1.82 -15.53
N ARG A 122 -20.70 -1.35 -14.34
CA ARG A 122 -20.69 -2.08 -13.08
C ARG A 122 -21.40 -1.19 -12.09
N GLU A 123 -22.58 -1.62 -11.64
CA GLU A 123 -23.28 -0.94 -10.55
C GLU A 123 -22.28 -0.78 -9.39
N VAL A 124 -21.99 0.45 -9.00
CA VAL A 124 -21.25 0.76 -7.78
C VAL A 124 -22.31 0.94 -6.71
N HIS A 125 -22.23 0.20 -5.61
CA HIS A 125 -23.14 0.39 -4.49
C HIS A 125 -23.22 1.88 -4.11
N TYR A 126 -24.40 2.41 -3.77
CA TYR A 126 -24.54 3.85 -3.47
C TYR A 126 -23.68 4.31 -2.27
N LEU A 127 -23.32 3.39 -1.35
CA LEU A 127 -22.33 3.62 -0.27
C LEU A 127 -20.98 2.94 -0.55
N GLY A 128 -20.76 2.45 -1.75
CA GLY A 128 -19.62 1.61 -2.12
C GLY A 128 -18.28 2.30 -1.97
N LYS A 129 -18.28 3.63 -2.14
CA LYS A 129 -17.13 4.51 -1.95
C LYS A 129 -16.97 5.03 -0.52
N ASN A 130 -18.00 4.90 0.33
CA ASN A 130 -17.92 5.42 1.70
C ASN A 130 -16.98 4.54 2.53
N GLY A 131 -15.91 5.14 3.04
CA GLY A 131 -14.90 4.43 3.80
C GLY A 131 -14.20 3.32 3.01
N GLU A 132 -14.02 3.49 1.69
CA GLU A 132 -13.35 2.49 0.84
C GLU A 132 -11.83 2.39 1.10
N LEU A 133 -11.28 3.35 1.84
CA LEU A 133 -9.88 3.45 2.26
C LEU A 133 -8.90 3.69 1.10
N LEU A 134 -9.25 4.57 0.16
CA LEU A 134 -8.33 4.99 -0.90
C LEU A 134 -7.04 5.57 -0.30
N GLY A 135 -5.90 5.00 -0.69
CA GLY A 135 -4.58 5.35 -0.13
C GLY A 135 -4.11 4.39 0.98
N ALA A 136 -4.85 3.31 1.26
CA ALA A 136 -4.43 2.29 2.23
C ALA A 136 -3.22 1.47 1.76
N SER A 137 -3.06 1.32 0.44
CA SER A 137 -1.82 0.81 -0.14
C SER A 137 -1.36 1.75 -1.25
N LEU A 138 -0.06 1.97 -1.34
CA LEU A 138 0.58 2.85 -2.30
C LEU A 138 1.96 2.29 -2.64
N ALA A 139 2.28 2.23 -3.92
CA ALA A 139 3.62 1.93 -4.38
C ALA A 139 3.96 2.82 -5.58
N SER A 140 5.24 3.20 -5.70
CA SER A 140 5.74 3.90 -6.87
C SER A 140 7.05 3.29 -7.32
N GLN A 141 7.31 3.38 -8.63
CA GLN A 141 8.58 2.96 -9.20
C GLN A 141 9.75 3.88 -8.78
N GLY A 142 9.47 5.09 -8.28
CA GLY A 142 10.49 6.03 -7.77
C GLY A 142 11.48 6.55 -8.82
N THR A 143 11.24 6.28 -10.11
CA THR A 143 12.11 6.66 -11.22
C THR A 143 11.46 7.74 -12.08
N ARG A 144 12.26 8.52 -12.81
CA ARG A 144 11.72 9.46 -13.81
C ARG A 144 10.93 8.70 -14.85
N ARG A 145 9.73 9.20 -15.19
CA ARG A 145 8.76 8.53 -16.08
C ARG A 145 8.19 7.21 -15.53
N GLY A 146 8.48 6.87 -14.26
CA GLY A 146 7.91 5.70 -13.60
C GLY A 146 6.48 5.98 -13.12
N GLY A 147 5.64 4.96 -13.10
CA GLY A 147 4.27 5.05 -12.61
C GLY A 147 4.15 4.88 -11.09
N ALA A 148 2.89 4.90 -10.63
CA ALA A 148 2.52 4.56 -9.27
C ALA A 148 1.20 3.76 -9.26
N ILE A 149 0.89 3.13 -8.15
CA ILE A 149 -0.38 2.47 -7.91
C ILE A 149 -0.91 2.84 -6.53
N VAL A 150 -2.19 3.14 -6.46
CA VAL A 150 -2.91 3.42 -5.20
C VAL A 150 -4.19 2.59 -5.15
N CYS A 151 -4.53 2.07 -3.98
CA CYS A 151 -5.70 1.19 -3.84
C CYS A 151 -6.66 1.61 -2.72
N ALA A 152 -7.89 1.11 -2.87
CA ALA A 152 -9.03 1.23 -1.96
C ALA A 152 -9.57 -0.18 -1.65
N PRO A 153 -9.03 -0.88 -0.63
CA PRO A 153 -9.36 -2.28 -0.37
C PRO A 153 -10.80 -2.53 0.07
N LEU A 154 -11.51 -1.50 0.57
CA LEU A 154 -12.91 -1.65 1.01
C LEU A 154 -13.93 -1.17 -0.03
N MET A 155 -13.49 -0.88 -1.26
CA MET A 155 -14.39 -0.53 -2.37
C MET A 155 -15.43 -1.65 -2.60
N ARG A 156 -16.69 -1.24 -2.73
CA ARG A 156 -17.83 -2.16 -2.91
C ARG A 156 -18.62 -1.83 -4.17
N PHE A 157 -18.79 -2.83 -5.01
CA PHE A 157 -19.58 -2.69 -6.23
C PHE A 157 -20.99 -3.27 -6.06
N HIS A 158 -21.16 -4.36 -5.31
CA HIS A 158 -22.46 -5.02 -5.23
C HIS A 158 -23.53 -4.23 -4.46
N ASN A 159 -24.81 -4.34 -4.87
CA ASN A 159 -25.97 -3.72 -4.22
C ASN A 159 -26.18 -4.10 -2.73
N THR A 160 -25.45 -5.10 -2.24
CA THR A 160 -25.34 -5.40 -0.82
C THR A 160 -23.96 -4.95 -0.32
N SER A 161 -23.93 -4.15 0.74
CA SER A 161 -22.69 -3.60 1.32
C SER A 161 -21.78 -4.66 1.97
N ALA A 162 -22.10 -5.94 1.83
CA ALA A 162 -21.44 -7.06 2.47
C ALA A 162 -20.14 -7.49 1.78
N TYR A 163 -20.00 -7.19 0.48
CA TYR A 163 -18.88 -7.68 -0.32
C TYR A 163 -17.86 -6.57 -0.59
N THR A 164 -16.68 -6.66 0.02
CA THR A 164 -15.55 -5.74 -0.18
C THR A 164 -14.62 -6.32 -1.23
N GLN A 165 -14.80 -5.90 -2.48
CA GLN A 165 -13.98 -6.41 -3.58
C GLN A 165 -12.62 -5.72 -3.63
N GLY A 166 -12.58 -4.43 -3.32
CA GLY A 166 -11.40 -3.61 -3.49
C GLY A 166 -11.20 -3.14 -4.93
N ALA A 167 -10.36 -2.12 -5.10
CA ALA A 167 -9.95 -1.59 -6.40
C ALA A 167 -8.56 -0.95 -6.29
N CYS A 168 -7.79 -1.00 -7.37
CA CYS A 168 -6.53 -0.27 -7.49
C CYS A 168 -6.52 0.59 -8.76
N TYR A 169 -5.82 1.72 -8.68
CA TYR A 169 -5.68 2.69 -9.75
C TYR A 169 -4.20 2.83 -10.10
N GLU A 170 -3.87 2.47 -11.33
CA GLU A 170 -2.55 2.69 -11.91
C GLU A 170 -2.45 4.12 -12.39
N LEU A 171 -1.38 4.79 -12.00
CA LEU A 171 -1.09 6.17 -12.31
C LEU A 171 0.12 6.25 -13.22
N ASN A 172 -0.02 7.06 -14.27
CA ASN A 172 1.09 7.46 -15.11
C ASN A 172 2.09 8.33 -14.31
N SER A 173 3.25 8.61 -14.90
CA SER A 173 4.28 9.43 -14.25
C SER A 173 3.85 10.87 -13.93
N ASP A 174 2.80 11.39 -14.54
CA ASP A 174 2.23 12.71 -14.23
C ASP A 174 1.08 12.64 -13.21
N LEU A 175 0.84 11.43 -12.66
CA LEU A 175 -0.24 11.08 -11.74
C LEU A 175 -1.64 11.11 -12.34
N THR A 176 -1.76 11.09 -13.67
CA THR A 176 -3.03 10.82 -14.35
C THR A 176 -3.38 9.34 -14.30
N LEU A 177 -4.67 9.00 -14.33
CA LEU A 177 -5.12 7.61 -14.37
C LEU A 177 -4.65 6.95 -15.66
N GLY A 178 -3.90 5.86 -15.54
CA GLY A 178 -3.48 4.99 -16.65
C GLY A 178 -4.31 3.72 -16.76
N GLY A 179 -4.84 3.21 -15.64
CA GLY A 179 -5.63 1.98 -15.63
C GLY A 179 -6.29 1.69 -14.29
N THR A 180 -7.29 0.80 -14.29
CA THR A 180 -8.00 0.40 -13.07
C THR A 180 -8.03 -1.12 -12.96
N TYR A 181 -7.56 -1.64 -11.82
CA TYR A 181 -7.57 -3.06 -11.48
C TYR A 181 -8.74 -3.36 -10.54
N THR A 182 -9.57 -4.31 -10.97
CA THR A 182 -10.76 -4.81 -10.26
C THR A 182 -10.93 -6.30 -10.57
N THR A 183 -9.84 -7.06 -10.42
CA THR A 183 -9.79 -8.48 -10.74
C THR A 183 -10.79 -9.29 -9.93
N CYS A 184 -11.10 -8.88 -8.70
CA CYS A 184 -12.11 -9.52 -7.85
C CYS A 184 -13.57 -9.33 -8.34
N LEU A 185 -13.81 -8.50 -9.36
CA LEU A 185 -15.13 -8.33 -9.98
C LEU A 185 -15.44 -9.33 -11.10
N GLN A 186 -14.51 -10.21 -11.46
CA GLN A 186 -14.74 -11.18 -12.53
C GLN A 186 -15.94 -12.09 -12.23
N LYS A 187 -16.78 -12.34 -13.25
CA LYS A 187 -18.03 -13.12 -13.13
C LYS A 187 -17.82 -14.58 -12.73
N ASN A 188 -16.63 -15.13 -13.01
CA ASN A 188 -16.32 -16.54 -12.78
C ASN A 188 -15.68 -16.81 -11.42
N LEU A 189 -15.46 -15.78 -10.60
CA LEU A 189 -14.94 -15.97 -9.26
C LEU A 189 -16.07 -16.46 -8.34
N PRO A 190 -15.88 -17.57 -7.61
CA PRO A 190 -16.88 -18.08 -6.70
C PRO A 190 -17.04 -17.10 -5.51
N LYS A 191 -18.31 -16.73 -5.26
CA LYS A 191 -18.75 -15.77 -4.22
C LYS A 191 -19.97 -16.30 -3.46
N LEU A 192 -20.25 -17.60 -3.62
CA LEU A 192 -21.52 -18.20 -3.22
C LEU A 192 -21.59 -18.40 -1.70
N ASP A 193 -20.45 -18.36 -1.01
CA ASP A 193 -20.36 -18.54 0.43
C ASP A 193 -20.01 -17.24 1.19
N ARG A 194 -20.86 -16.21 1.06
CA ARG A 194 -20.78 -14.96 1.84
C ARG A 194 -19.39 -14.31 1.87
N HIS A 195 -18.69 -14.42 3.01
CA HIS A 195 -17.37 -13.82 3.24
C HIS A 195 -16.22 -14.78 2.90
N ASN A 196 -16.52 -16.05 2.63
CA ASN A 196 -15.54 -17.01 2.16
C ASN A 196 -15.25 -16.80 0.67
N GLU A 197 -14.17 -17.40 0.18
CA GLU A 197 -13.71 -17.28 -1.21
C GLU A 197 -13.46 -15.81 -1.59
N TYR A 198 -14.01 -15.34 -2.71
CA TYR A 198 -13.82 -13.97 -3.21
C TYR A 198 -14.92 -13.01 -2.77
N GLY A 199 -15.70 -13.38 -1.75
CA GLY A 199 -16.75 -12.53 -1.18
C GLY A 199 -16.20 -11.27 -0.49
N ALA A 200 -15.05 -11.38 0.17
CA ALA A 200 -14.35 -10.26 0.81
C ALA A 200 -12.89 -10.18 0.35
N CYS A 201 -12.70 -10.13 -0.96
CA CYS A 201 -11.40 -10.15 -1.65
C CYS A 201 -10.42 -9.06 -1.15
N MET A 202 -10.93 -7.85 -0.94
CA MET A 202 -10.15 -6.69 -0.50
C MET A 202 -8.90 -6.43 -1.36
N GLU A 203 -9.09 -6.40 -2.68
CA GLU A 203 -8.04 -6.12 -3.65
C GLU A 203 -7.33 -4.81 -3.35
N GLY A 204 -6.01 -4.90 -3.25
CA GLY A 204 -5.19 -3.75 -2.88
C GLY A 204 -5.11 -3.52 -1.37
N PHE A 205 -5.25 -4.58 -0.57
CA PHE A 205 -4.83 -4.55 0.83
C PHE A 205 -3.33 -4.23 0.94
N SER A 206 -2.54 -4.74 -0.02
CA SER A 206 -1.18 -4.27 -0.28
C SER A 206 -0.88 -4.27 -1.77
N ALA A 207 0.08 -3.46 -2.19
CA ALA A 207 0.44 -3.31 -3.60
C ALA A 207 1.94 -3.05 -3.76
N ALA A 208 2.50 -3.51 -4.88
CA ALA A 208 3.87 -3.26 -5.32
C ALA A 208 3.89 -3.06 -6.83
N ILE A 209 4.82 -2.25 -7.32
CA ILE A 209 5.01 -2.00 -8.75
C ILE A 209 6.50 -2.02 -9.08
N SER A 210 6.87 -2.74 -10.14
CA SER A 210 8.24 -2.81 -10.65
C SER A 210 8.25 -3.01 -12.16
N GLY A 211 8.79 -2.04 -12.90
CA GLY A 211 8.70 -2.03 -14.36
C GLY A 211 7.25 -2.08 -14.83
N ASN A 212 6.91 -3.09 -15.65
CA ASN A 212 5.53 -3.30 -16.13
C ASN A 212 4.74 -4.29 -15.26
N VAL A 213 5.31 -4.74 -14.13
CA VAL A 213 4.66 -5.69 -13.23
C VAL A 213 4.01 -4.94 -12.10
N VAL A 214 2.70 -5.07 -12.02
CA VAL A 214 1.89 -4.66 -10.88
C VAL A 214 1.52 -5.91 -10.11
N VAL A 215 1.78 -5.90 -8.80
CA VAL A 215 1.34 -6.95 -7.90
C VAL A 215 0.48 -6.33 -6.82
N ASN A 216 -0.80 -6.66 -6.82
CA ASN A 216 -1.73 -6.31 -5.75
C ASN A 216 -2.13 -7.58 -5.00
N TRP A 217 -2.04 -7.52 -3.68
CA TRP A 217 -2.34 -8.65 -2.81
C TRP A 217 -3.75 -8.49 -2.24
N LEU A 218 -4.42 -9.63 -2.14
CA LEU A 218 -5.73 -9.77 -1.49
C LEU A 218 -5.52 -10.08 -0.01
N ASP A 219 -6.53 -9.81 0.81
CA ASP A 219 -6.51 -10.31 2.18
C ASP A 219 -6.79 -11.83 2.19
N TRP A 220 -5.71 -12.61 2.32
CA TRP A 220 -5.75 -14.08 2.41
C TRP A 220 -6.61 -14.59 3.58
N CYS A 221 -6.84 -13.78 4.62
CA CYS A 221 -7.67 -14.18 5.75
C CYS A 221 -9.14 -14.36 5.37
N ASN A 222 -9.60 -13.73 4.29
CA ASN A 222 -10.96 -13.84 3.79
C ASN A 222 -11.10 -14.82 2.61
N GLU A 223 -9.99 -15.20 1.97
CA GLU A 223 -9.98 -16.15 0.85
C GLU A 223 -10.21 -17.61 1.33
N VAL A 224 -9.94 -17.90 2.61
CA VAL A 224 -10.01 -19.26 3.18
C VAL A 224 -10.77 -19.25 4.50
N ASP A 225 -11.67 -20.23 4.70
CA ASP A 225 -12.38 -20.46 5.98
C ASP A 225 -11.41 -20.28 7.17
N TRP A 226 -11.78 -19.38 8.09
CA TRP A 226 -11.02 -19.01 9.30
C TRP A 226 -10.50 -20.20 10.12
N ARG A 227 -11.11 -21.39 9.97
CA ARG A 227 -10.64 -22.65 10.59
C ARG A 227 -9.33 -23.18 10.01
N SER A 228 -9.03 -22.92 8.74
CA SER A 228 -7.84 -23.43 8.02
C SER A 228 -6.58 -22.58 8.29
N VAL A 229 -6.75 -21.26 8.47
CA VAL A 229 -5.66 -20.28 8.71
C VAL A 229 -4.84 -20.63 9.95
N ARG A 230 -5.46 -21.14 11.02
CA ARG A 230 -4.76 -21.59 12.24
C ARG A 230 -3.77 -22.74 11.94
N SER A 231 -4.02 -23.56 10.92
CA SER A 231 -3.16 -24.71 10.58
C SER A 231 -2.00 -24.37 9.63
N GLN A 232 -2.15 -23.30 8.82
CA GLN A 232 -1.15 -22.91 7.82
C GLN A 232 -0.11 -21.92 8.36
N ILE A 233 -0.46 -21.02 9.28
CA ILE A 233 0.50 -20.08 9.91
C ILE A 233 1.68 -20.82 10.57
N GLY A 234 1.48 -22.04 11.08
CA GLY A 234 2.54 -22.87 11.66
C GLY A 234 3.52 -23.49 10.66
N ARG A 235 3.34 -23.32 9.34
CA ARG A 235 4.18 -23.93 8.29
C ARG A 235 4.90 -22.94 7.38
N TRP A 236 4.68 -21.63 7.52
CA TRP A 236 5.33 -20.64 6.67
C TRP A 236 6.67 -20.20 7.24
N ASN A 237 7.75 -20.60 6.57
CA ASN A 237 9.10 -20.11 6.85
C ASN A 237 9.41 -18.92 5.92
N PHE A 238 9.33 -17.69 6.46
CA PHE A 238 9.58 -16.42 5.77
C PHE A 238 10.97 -16.30 5.11
N ARG A 239 11.87 -17.26 5.33
CA ARG A 239 13.25 -17.24 4.81
C ARG A 239 13.39 -17.48 3.30
N HIS A 240 12.35 -18.01 2.63
CA HIS A 240 12.47 -18.36 1.21
C HIS A 240 12.18 -17.20 0.24
N TYR A 241 11.43 -16.19 0.66
CA TYR A 241 10.95 -15.11 -0.23
C TYR A 241 11.95 -13.94 -0.39
N TYR A 242 12.83 -13.74 0.59
CA TYR A 242 13.90 -12.72 0.52
C TYR A 242 14.96 -13.00 -0.57
N ARG A 243 15.02 -14.21 -1.12
CA ARG A 243 16.07 -14.62 -2.07
C ARG A 243 15.78 -14.26 -3.52
N GLU A 244 14.53 -14.00 -3.90
CA GLU A 244 14.20 -13.64 -5.29
C GLU A 244 14.34 -12.14 -5.58
N ILE A 245 14.22 -11.29 -4.54
CA ILE A 245 14.35 -9.83 -4.70
C ILE A 245 15.83 -9.39 -4.77
N TYR A 246 16.74 -10.11 -4.12
CA TYR A 246 18.16 -9.71 -4.03
C TYR A 246 19.11 -10.36 -5.03
N ASN A 247 18.68 -11.38 -5.79
CA ASN A 247 19.55 -12.08 -6.76
C ASN A 247 19.39 -11.56 -8.21
N GLY A 248 18.73 -10.42 -8.40
CA GLY A 248 18.59 -9.73 -9.67
C GLY A 248 19.45 -8.46 -9.80
N ALA A 249 20.51 -8.33 -9.00
CA ALA A 249 21.52 -7.28 -9.10
C ALA A 249 22.87 -7.87 -9.53
#